data_AF-A0A7Z7CGQ2-F1
#
_entry.id   AF-A0A7Z7CGQ2-F1
#
_cell.length_a   1.000
_cell.length_b   1.000
_cell.length_c   1.000
_cell.angle_alpha   90.00
_cell.angle_beta   90.00
_cell.angle_gamma   90.00
#
_symmetry.space_group_name_H-M   'P 1'
#
loop_
_entity.id
_entity.type
_entity.pdbx_description
1 polymer ?
#
loop_
_entity_poly.entity_id
_entity_poly.type
_entity_poly.pdbx_seq_one_letter_code
_entity_poly.pdbx_strand_id
1 'polypeptide(L)'
;MTTSPEEQALFADASQAKLERQQLNPADTAFAIQRGLAKARTRRMTGHVQLKWITAVLVTALAAGWLLMGPLGASTPQQAMYSQPAQNWGVLEPFRELAGKEVDGNTISSAINNGYVQLVNRSVKSGIYQLTVNAVMADENKMIVLYTAQTDASQEIYSVPKTNVVNGMTNQSLGYSGISSLYTPNGKYTLYGRSTVEMDGNTPLPDQVKFDFRISSVVPDLLADTNKVKKDPKYQFSKPMEVSFDLDPKFSVPKTEKIKLNQLFTIGGHEVLLSEAEVSPLMTRVRFIYEPNQKIDYKTKLSVSDVVNPIEIVSTTKDGQKTKLSGVSGNGTEDGMIYSFSSNLLDGPQSLVLKLRGEPGKVYDDWQEAEKHMLELRIK
;
A
#
# COMPACT_ATOMS: atom_id res chain seq x y z
N MET A 1 -10.91 27.39 -14.81
CA MET A 1 -10.62 25.95 -14.65
C MET A 1 -11.96 25.23 -14.57
N THR A 2 -12.34 24.50 -15.61
CA THR A 2 -13.54 23.66 -15.62
C THR A 2 -13.17 22.29 -15.04
N THR A 3 -13.67 21.97 -13.85
CA THR A 3 -13.54 20.65 -13.23
C THR A 3 -14.18 19.59 -14.12
N SER A 4 -13.58 18.40 -14.19
CA SER A 4 -14.13 17.32 -15.01
C SER A 4 -15.48 16.84 -14.44
N PRO A 5 -16.39 16.25 -15.23
CA PRO A 5 -17.62 15.66 -14.71
C PRO A 5 -17.37 14.57 -13.65
N GLU A 6 -16.24 13.87 -13.76
CA GLU A 6 -15.76 12.90 -12.76
C GLU A 6 -15.40 13.59 -11.45
N GLU A 7 -14.62 14.68 -11.48
CA GLU A 7 -14.35 15.49 -10.30
C GLU A 7 -15.66 16.03 -9.70
N GLN A 8 -16.61 16.49 -10.52
CA GLN A 8 -17.91 16.97 -10.04
C GLN A 8 -18.74 15.87 -9.37
N ALA A 9 -18.76 14.67 -9.94
CA ALA A 9 -19.43 13.51 -9.33
C ALA A 9 -18.74 13.07 -8.04
N LEU A 10 -17.40 13.07 -8.00
CA LEU A 10 -16.62 12.80 -6.80
C LEU A 10 -16.87 13.86 -5.71
N PHE A 11 -16.96 15.14 -6.08
CA PHE A 11 -17.31 16.23 -5.17
C PHE A 11 -18.75 16.12 -4.66
N ALA A 12 -19.70 15.75 -5.52
CA ALA A 12 -21.09 15.51 -5.13
C ALA A 12 -21.18 14.35 -4.14
N ASP A 13 -20.56 13.21 -4.43
CA ASP A 13 -20.53 12.05 -3.52
C ASP A 13 -19.77 12.36 -2.21
N ALA A 14 -18.68 13.14 -2.27
CA ALA A 14 -17.96 13.59 -1.07
C ALA A 14 -18.83 14.54 -0.22
N SER A 15 -19.61 15.40 -0.87
CA SER A 15 -20.55 16.31 -0.20
C SER A 15 -21.72 15.55 0.43
N GLN A 16 -22.24 14.52 -0.24
CA GLN A 16 -23.30 13.67 0.28
C GLN A 16 -22.80 12.82 1.46
N ALA A 17 -21.62 12.22 1.36
CA ALA A 17 -21.00 11.51 2.48
C ALA A 17 -20.71 12.44 3.67
N LYS A 18 -20.40 13.72 3.42
CA LYS A 18 -20.24 14.74 4.47
C LYS A 18 -21.57 15.09 5.13
N LEU A 19 -22.66 15.19 4.36
CA LEU A 19 -24.02 15.42 4.86
C LEU A 19 -24.51 14.23 5.69
N GLU A 20 -24.29 13.00 5.22
CA GLU A 20 -24.59 11.76 5.94
C GLU A 20 -23.77 11.65 7.24
N ARG A 21 -22.49 12.07 7.23
CA ARG A 21 -21.66 12.18 8.45
C ARG A 21 -22.14 13.26 9.41
N GLN A 22 -22.74 14.35 8.93
CA GLN A 22 -23.32 15.40 9.76
C GLN A 22 -24.67 15.00 10.38
N GLN A 23 -25.33 13.98 9.83
CA GLN A 23 -26.55 13.39 10.37
C GLN A 23 -26.28 12.28 11.40
N LEU A 24 -25.01 11.91 11.64
CA LEU A 24 -24.64 11.03 12.75
C LEU A 24 -24.94 11.71 14.10
N ASN A 25 -25.41 10.94 15.06
CA ASN A 25 -25.83 11.41 16.38
C ASN A 25 -24.70 12.26 17.02
N PRO A 26 -24.98 13.51 17.47
CA PRO A 26 -24.01 14.36 18.15
C PRO A 26 -23.31 13.69 19.34
N ALA A 27 -23.96 12.70 19.96
CA ALA A 27 -23.38 11.89 21.01
C ALA A 27 -22.22 10.99 20.53
N ASP A 28 -22.31 10.43 19.32
CA ASP A 28 -21.28 9.52 18.76
C ASP A 28 -20.05 10.30 18.27
N THR A 29 -20.27 11.50 17.71
CA THR A 29 -19.19 12.42 17.35
C THR A 29 -18.51 13.01 18.58
N ALA A 30 -19.27 13.38 19.62
CA ALA A 30 -18.70 13.80 20.90
C ALA A 30 -17.92 12.66 21.58
N PHE A 31 -18.41 11.42 21.52
CA PHE A 31 -17.72 10.25 22.07
C PHE A 31 -16.43 9.94 21.30
N ALA A 32 -16.43 10.04 19.97
CA ALA A 32 -15.23 9.87 19.15
C ALA A 32 -14.19 10.99 19.38
N ILE A 33 -14.63 12.24 19.55
CA ILE A 33 -13.76 13.38 19.91
C ILE A 33 -13.19 13.19 21.31
N GLN A 34 -14.02 12.81 22.30
CA GLN A 34 -13.56 12.52 23.65
C GLN A 34 -12.61 11.32 23.70
N ARG A 35 -12.86 10.28 22.90
CA ARG A 35 -11.98 9.10 22.78
C ARG A 35 -10.67 9.48 22.10
N GLY A 36 -10.69 10.33 21.08
CA GLY A 36 -9.49 10.90 20.43
C GLY A 36 -8.68 11.78 21.38
N LEU A 37 -9.33 12.66 22.13
CA LEU A 37 -8.71 13.51 23.15
C LEU A 37 -8.17 12.69 24.34
N ALA A 38 -8.88 11.63 24.76
CA ALA A 38 -8.43 10.72 25.80
C ALA A 38 -7.22 9.89 25.34
N LYS A 39 -7.18 9.46 24.08
CA LYS A 39 -6.03 8.77 23.45
C LYS A 39 -4.81 9.70 23.34
N ALA A 40 -5.02 11.00 23.08
CA ALA A 40 -3.96 12.01 23.13
C ALA A 40 -3.46 12.29 24.55
N ARG A 41 -4.35 12.26 25.56
CA ARG A 41 -4.01 12.53 26.97
C ARG A 41 -3.28 11.36 27.64
N THR A 42 -3.65 10.12 27.32
CA THR A 42 -2.98 8.91 27.84
C THR A 42 -1.60 8.68 27.22
N ARG A 43 -1.39 9.05 25.94
CA ARG A 43 -0.04 9.05 25.33
C ARG A 43 0.90 10.10 25.93
N ARG A 44 0.37 11.23 26.41
CA ARG A 44 1.18 12.29 27.05
C ARG A 44 1.71 11.92 28.44
N MET A 45 1.13 10.91 29.11
CA MET A 45 1.52 10.52 30.48
C MET A 45 2.55 9.39 30.55
N THR A 46 2.90 8.73 29.44
CA THR A 46 3.95 7.68 29.40
C THR A 46 5.33 8.21 28.95
N GLY A 47 5.47 9.52 28.73
CA GLY A 47 6.68 10.16 28.20
C GLY A 47 7.64 10.76 29.24
N HIS A 48 7.74 10.20 30.45
CA HIS A 48 8.77 10.61 31.42
C HIS A 48 9.38 9.41 32.14
N VAL A 49 10.25 8.68 31.44
CA VAL A 49 11.33 7.94 32.09
C VAL A 49 12.63 8.59 31.64
N GLN A 50 13.21 9.40 32.53
CA GLN A 50 14.52 10.00 32.34
C GLN A 50 15.58 8.90 32.42
N LEU A 51 16.09 8.44 31.27
CA LEU A 51 17.30 7.61 31.23
C LEU A 51 18.50 8.55 31.29
N LYS A 52 18.92 8.88 32.52
CA LYS A 52 20.21 9.55 32.77
C LYS A 52 21.31 8.48 32.87
N TRP A 53 22.46 8.80 32.25
CA TRP A 53 23.76 8.09 32.28
C TRP A 53 23.80 6.86 31.36
N ILE A 54 24.76 6.69 30.44
CA ILE A 54 26.22 6.75 30.62
C ILE A 54 26.90 7.33 29.37
N THR A 55 27.70 8.38 29.58
CA THR A 55 28.80 8.78 28.70
C THR A 55 30.06 8.02 29.11
N ALA A 56 30.68 7.31 28.16
CA ALA A 56 32.12 7.09 28.16
C ALA A 56 32.59 6.95 26.72
N VAL A 57 33.20 8.03 26.23
CA VAL A 57 34.00 8.07 25.00
C VAL A 57 35.25 7.22 25.23
N LEU A 58 35.58 6.35 24.28
CA LEU A 58 36.97 6.01 24.01
C LEU A 58 37.15 5.76 22.52
N VAL A 59 37.65 6.81 21.87
CA VAL A 59 38.30 6.80 20.58
C VAL A 59 39.54 5.92 20.68
N THR A 60 39.67 4.91 19.81
CA THR A 60 40.97 4.33 19.49
C THR A 60 41.00 3.95 18.02
N ALA A 61 41.70 4.77 17.26
CA ALA A 61 42.15 4.44 15.91
C ALA A 61 43.22 3.35 15.99
N LEU A 62 43.06 2.27 15.23
CA LEU A 62 44.19 1.47 14.75
C LEU A 62 43.88 1.01 13.33
N ALA A 63 44.57 1.67 12.40
CA ALA A 63 44.90 1.13 11.10
C ALA A 63 45.82 -0.09 11.28
N ALA A 64 45.51 -1.20 10.62
CA ALA A 64 46.43 -2.16 9.99
C ALA A 64 45.72 -3.51 9.81
N GLY A 65 45.58 -3.96 8.56
CA GLY A 65 45.04 -5.28 8.25
C GLY A 65 44.63 -5.47 6.79
N TRP A 66 45.40 -4.91 5.85
CA TRP A 66 45.32 -5.31 4.44
C TRP A 66 46.13 -6.59 4.25
N LEU A 67 45.64 -7.46 3.34
CA LEU A 67 46.33 -8.54 2.65
C LEU A 67 46.64 -9.82 3.44
N LEU A 68 45.79 -10.84 3.24
CA LEU A 68 46.18 -12.15 2.70
C LEU A 68 44.99 -12.73 1.90
N MET A 69 44.96 -12.45 0.59
CA MET A 69 45.04 -13.42 -0.51
C MET A 69 43.98 -14.53 -0.52
N GLY A 70 43.08 -14.45 -1.52
CA GLY A 70 42.29 -15.58 -2.03
C GLY A 70 43.15 -16.60 -2.81
N PRO A 71 42.54 -17.46 -3.64
CA PRO A 71 42.25 -16.97 -4.99
C PRO A 71 40.95 -17.46 -5.65
N LEU A 72 40.41 -16.55 -6.48
CA LEU A 72 39.91 -16.77 -7.85
C LEU A 72 38.73 -17.74 -8.08
N GLY A 73 37.56 -17.13 -8.32
CA GLY A 73 36.48 -17.66 -9.16
C GLY A 73 35.70 -16.48 -9.73
N ALA A 74 35.67 -16.37 -11.06
CA ALA A 74 35.24 -15.21 -11.82
C ALA A 74 33.82 -14.70 -11.48
N SER A 75 33.72 -13.44 -11.04
CA SER A 75 32.47 -12.70 -10.96
C SER A 75 32.10 -12.14 -12.33
N THR A 76 31.57 -12.99 -13.21
CA THR A 76 30.58 -12.52 -14.20
C THR A 76 29.43 -11.89 -13.42
N PRO A 77 28.89 -10.72 -13.79
CA PRO A 77 27.67 -10.21 -13.20
C PRO A 77 26.53 -11.14 -13.61
N GLN A 78 26.27 -12.15 -12.78
CA GLN A 78 25.10 -12.99 -12.89
C GLN A 78 23.93 -12.06 -12.56
N GLN A 79 23.27 -11.54 -13.60
CA GLN A 79 21.94 -10.98 -13.49
C GLN A 79 21.13 -12.00 -12.69
N ALA A 80 20.86 -11.69 -11.43
CA ALA A 80 20.03 -12.51 -10.58
C ALA A 80 18.67 -12.57 -11.28
N MET A 81 18.36 -13.72 -11.87
CA MET A 81 17.07 -13.93 -12.48
C MET A 81 16.06 -13.86 -11.35
N TYR A 82 15.32 -12.75 -11.30
CA TYR A 82 14.10 -12.62 -10.52
C TYR A 82 13.08 -13.58 -11.13
N SER A 83 13.20 -14.87 -10.83
CA SER A 83 12.26 -15.88 -11.30
C SER A 83 10.97 -15.74 -10.50
N GLN A 84 9.98 -15.08 -11.08
CA GLN A 84 8.58 -15.28 -10.68
C GLN A 84 8.25 -16.75 -10.98
N PRO A 85 7.83 -17.57 -10.00
CA PRO A 85 7.35 -18.90 -10.29
C PRO A 85 6.10 -18.73 -11.15
N ALA A 86 6.12 -19.26 -12.38
CA ALA A 86 4.94 -19.34 -13.22
C ALA A 86 3.97 -20.34 -12.58
N GLN A 87 3.13 -19.85 -11.67
CA GLN A 87 2.15 -20.63 -10.93
C GLN A 87 0.76 -20.29 -11.47
N ASN A 88 -0.03 -21.31 -11.75
CA ASN A 88 -1.36 -21.23 -12.36
C ASN A 88 -2.32 -20.41 -11.46
N TRP A 89 -2.86 -19.29 -11.95
CA TRP A 89 -3.80 -18.46 -11.18
C TRP A 89 -5.25 -18.97 -11.28
N GLY A 90 -5.47 -20.05 -12.03
CA GLY A 90 -6.78 -20.67 -12.23
C GLY A 90 -7.77 -19.67 -12.80
N VAL A 91 -8.90 -19.51 -12.11
CA VAL A 91 -9.95 -18.55 -12.50
C VAL A 91 -9.52 -17.07 -12.37
N LEU A 92 -8.39 -16.80 -11.71
CA LEU A 92 -7.84 -15.45 -11.54
C LEU A 92 -6.78 -15.08 -12.58
N GLU A 93 -6.48 -15.96 -13.54
CA GLU A 93 -5.55 -15.70 -14.64
C GLU A 93 -5.75 -14.34 -15.34
N PRO A 94 -6.99 -13.86 -15.58
CA PRO A 94 -7.18 -12.58 -16.23
C PRO A 94 -6.66 -11.36 -15.43
N PHE A 95 -6.39 -11.52 -14.13
CA PHE A 95 -5.83 -10.48 -13.27
C PHE A 95 -4.29 -10.46 -13.25
N ARG A 96 -3.62 -11.43 -13.88
CA ARG A 96 -2.15 -11.54 -13.84
C ARG A 96 -1.47 -10.32 -14.45
N GLU A 97 -1.97 -9.83 -15.58
CA GLU A 97 -1.41 -8.63 -16.23
C GLU A 97 -1.54 -7.40 -15.32
N LEU A 98 -2.67 -7.28 -14.60
CA LEU A 98 -2.89 -6.19 -13.65
C LEU A 98 -1.86 -6.28 -12.54
N ALA A 99 -1.72 -7.44 -11.92
CA ALA A 99 -0.69 -7.65 -10.91
C ALA A 99 0.72 -7.33 -11.43
N GLY A 100 1.07 -7.69 -12.67
CA GLY A 100 2.38 -7.41 -13.25
C GLY A 100 2.71 -5.91 -13.41
N LYS A 101 1.71 -5.03 -13.42
CA LYS A 101 1.88 -3.57 -13.59
C LYS A 101 1.73 -2.78 -12.28
N GLU A 102 1.36 -3.44 -11.19
CA GLU A 102 0.91 -2.80 -9.96
C GLU A 102 1.94 -2.90 -8.83
N VAL A 103 1.92 -1.91 -7.93
CA VAL A 103 2.77 -1.89 -6.73
C VAL A 103 2.56 -3.09 -5.81
N ASP A 104 1.36 -3.70 -5.86
CA ASP A 104 0.97 -4.88 -5.06
C ASP A 104 1.07 -6.20 -5.84
N GLY A 105 1.66 -6.20 -7.04
CA GLY A 105 1.76 -7.38 -7.89
C GLY A 105 2.36 -8.61 -7.20
N ASN A 106 3.48 -8.40 -6.51
CA ASN A 106 4.16 -9.45 -5.76
C ASN A 106 3.36 -9.90 -4.54
N THR A 107 2.63 -8.98 -3.88
CA THR A 107 1.69 -9.33 -2.80
C THR A 107 0.57 -10.23 -3.28
N ILE A 108 -0.09 -9.86 -4.39
CA ILE A 108 -1.18 -10.65 -4.99
C ILE A 108 -0.66 -12.02 -5.40
N SER A 109 0.52 -12.08 -6.03
CA SER A 109 1.16 -13.33 -6.43
C SER A 109 1.43 -14.24 -5.23
N SER A 110 2.07 -13.70 -4.18
CA SER A 110 2.37 -14.43 -2.95
C SER A 110 1.10 -14.98 -2.29
N ALA A 111 0.05 -14.16 -2.19
CA ALA A 111 -1.19 -14.57 -1.56
C ALA A 111 -1.97 -15.61 -2.39
N ILE A 112 -1.99 -15.53 -3.73
CA ILE A 112 -2.57 -16.59 -4.58
C ILE A 112 -1.79 -17.90 -4.43
N ASN A 113 -0.46 -17.85 -4.49
CA ASN A 113 0.41 -19.03 -4.45
C ASN A 113 0.30 -19.80 -3.12
N ASN A 114 -0.02 -19.09 -2.04
CA ASN A 114 -0.19 -19.66 -0.70
C ASN A 114 -1.65 -19.93 -0.32
N GLY A 115 -2.60 -19.86 -1.26
CA GLY A 115 -4.02 -20.10 -0.98
C GLY A 115 -4.68 -19.07 -0.06
N TYR A 116 -4.00 -17.93 0.16
CA TYR A 116 -4.45 -16.80 0.96
C TYR A 116 -5.37 -15.87 0.16
N VAL A 117 -6.35 -16.48 -0.50
CA VAL A 117 -7.33 -15.83 -1.35
C VAL A 117 -8.69 -16.49 -1.15
N GLN A 118 -9.74 -15.70 -1.04
CA GLN A 118 -11.12 -16.19 -0.98
C GLN A 118 -11.76 -15.87 -2.33
N LEU A 119 -12.18 -16.91 -3.05
CA LEU A 119 -13.03 -16.73 -4.24
C LEU A 119 -14.43 -16.35 -3.76
N VAL A 120 -14.93 -15.21 -4.23
CA VAL A 120 -16.22 -14.65 -3.85
C VAL A 120 -17.26 -14.93 -4.93
N ASN A 121 -16.92 -14.62 -6.18
CA ASN A 121 -17.76 -14.82 -7.38
C ASN A 121 -19.21 -14.32 -7.20
N ARG A 122 -19.38 -13.17 -6.57
CA ARG A 122 -20.68 -12.52 -6.38
C ARG A 122 -20.88 -11.44 -7.43
N SER A 123 -21.96 -11.56 -8.20
CA SER A 123 -22.29 -10.61 -9.26
C SER A 123 -23.56 -9.84 -8.95
N VAL A 124 -23.57 -8.57 -9.34
CA VAL A 124 -24.72 -7.68 -9.29
C VAL A 124 -24.89 -6.97 -10.61
N LYS A 125 -26.15 -6.65 -10.95
CA LYS A 125 -26.50 -6.01 -12.22
C LYS A 125 -27.26 -4.72 -11.98
N SER A 126 -27.02 -3.74 -12.84
CA SER A 126 -27.69 -2.45 -12.86
C SER A 126 -27.89 -2.02 -14.30
N GLY A 127 -29.05 -2.33 -14.88
CA GLY A 127 -29.30 -2.12 -16.31
C GLY A 127 -28.30 -2.91 -17.18
N ILE A 128 -27.55 -2.20 -18.01
CA ILE A 128 -26.53 -2.78 -18.90
C ILE A 128 -25.23 -3.15 -18.17
N TYR A 129 -25.06 -2.71 -16.91
CA TYR A 129 -23.85 -2.93 -16.16
C TYR A 129 -23.93 -4.21 -15.33
N GLN A 130 -22.83 -4.95 -15.30
CA GLN A 130 -22.62 -6.07 -14.40
C GLN A 130 -21.29 -5.89 -13.68
N LEU A 131 -21.30 -6.00 -12.36
CA LEU A 131 -20.09 -6.04 -11.55
C LEU A 131 -20.00 -7.38 -10.85
N THR A 132 -18.83 -8.00 -10.86
CA THR A 132 -18.53 -9.24 -10.16
C THR A 132 -17.36 -9.01 -9.23
N VAL A 133 -17.52 -9.26 -7.93
CA VAL A 133 -16.38 -9.42 -7.02
C VAL A 133 -15.88 -10.85 -7.17
N ASN A 134 -14.72 -11.02 -7.80
CA ASN A 134 -14.15 -12.33 -8.12
C ASN A 134 -13.45 -12.93 -6.92
N ALA A 135 -12.57 -12.15 -6.28
CA ALA A 135 -11.79 -12.62 -5.15
C ALA A 135 -11.43 -11.50 -4.18
N VAL A 136 -11.17 -11.89 -2.94
CA VAL A 136 -10.68 -11.00 -1.88
C VAL A 136 -9.48 -11.62 -1.18
N MET A 137 -8.60 -10.74 -0.70
CA MET A 137 -7.52 -11.03 0.23
C MET A 137 -7.59 -9.98 1.33
N ALA A 138 -7.38 -10.38 2.58
CA ALA A 138 -7.38 -9.43 3.70
C ALA A 138 -6.36 -9.81 4.76
N ASP A 139 -5.85 -8.81 5.48
CA ASP A 139 -5.21 -8.93 6.78
C ASP A 139 -5.63 -7.73 7.64
N GLU A 140 -5.14 -7.59 8.87
CA GLU A 140 -5.51 -6.46 9.75
C GLU A 140 -5.17 -5.07 9.17
N ASN A 141 -4.26 -4.97 8.20
CA ASN A 141 -3.78 -3.69 7.68
C ASN A 141 -4.29 -3.36 6.27
N LYS A 142 -4.73 -4.35 5.50
CA LYS A 142 -5.03 -4.17 4.08
C LYS A 142 -6.04 -5.20 3.57
N MET A 143 -6.90 -4.76 2.66
CA MET A 143 -7.78 -5.62 1.88
C MET A 143 -7.56 -5.35 0.40
N ILE A 144 -7.43 -6.41 -0.39
CA ILE A 144 -7.31 -6.35 -1.84
C ILE A 144 -8.49 -7.10 -2.45
N VAL A 145 -9.22 -6.45 -3.35
CA VAL A 145 -10.39 -6.99 -4.03
C VAL A 145 -10.14 -7.01 -5.51
N LEU A 146 -10.29 -8.19 -6.12
CA LEU A 146 -10.25 -8.38 -7.56
C LEU A 146 -11.68 -8.42 -8.09
N TYR A 147 -12.00 -7.56 -9.05
CA TYR A 147 -13.35 -7.43 -9.59
C TYR A 147 -13.36 -7.38 -11.12
N THR A 148 -14.47 -7.80 -11.70
CA THR A 148 -14.76 -7.67 -13.13
C THR A 148 -15.94 -6.72 -13.30
N ALA A 149 -15.75 -5.66 -14.08
CA ALA A 149 -16.82 -4.79 -14.53
C ALA A 149 -17.14 -5.10 -16.00
N GLN A 150 -18.42 -5.16 -16.34
CA GLN A 150 -18.91 -5.47 -17.66
C GLN A 150 -20.05 -4.52 -18.04
N THR A 151 -20.15 -4.24 -19.32
CA THR A 151 -21.28 -3.58 -19.94
C THR A 151 -21.63 -4.28 -21.26
N ASP A 152 -22.75 -3.93 -21.88
CA ASP A 152 -23.07 -4.41 -23.22
C ASP A 152 -22.35 -3.60 -24.30
N ALA A 153 -22.52 -3.95 -25.57
CA ALA A 153 -21.83 -3.28 -26.67
C ALA A 153 -22.27 -1.81 -26.87
N SER A 154 -23.27 -1.32 -26.14
CA SER A 154 -23.80 0.05 -26.29
C SER A 154 -22.99 1.11 -25.55
N GLN A 155 -22.15 0.72 -24.59
CA GLN A 155 -21.28 1.62 -23.82
C GLN A 155 -19.88 1.00 -23.67
N GLU A 156 -18.83 1.79 -23.77
CA GLU A 156 -17.47 1.42 -23.40
C GLU A 156 -17.25 1.79 -21.92
N ILE A 157 -16.73 0.86 -21.12
CA ILE A 157 -16.38 1.17 -19.72
C ILE A 157 -15.29 2.23 -19.76
N TYR A 158 -15.37 3.24 -18.89
CA TYR A 158 -14.32 4.23 -18.71
C TYR A 158 -13.53 3.98 -17.41
N SER A 159 -14.25 3.82 -16.30
CA SER A 159 -13.64 3.55 -14.99
C SER A 159 -14.65 2.96 -14.00
N VAL A 160 -14.17 2.62 -12.80
CA VAL A 160 -15.02 2.31 -11.64
C VAL A 160 -14.66 3.33 -10.55
N PRO A 161 -15.22 4.55 -10.60
CA PRO A 161 -14.60 5.73 -9.96
C PRO A 161 -14.70 5.77 -8.43
N LYS A 162 -15.32 4.79 -7.77
CA LYS A 162 -15.38 4.75 -6.31
C LYS A 162 -15.79 3.37 -5.80
N THR A 163 -15.18 2.97 -4.69
CA THR A 163 -15.63 1.82 -3.92
C THR A 163 -15.69 2.22 -2.46
N ASN A 164 -16.90 2.33 -1.92
CA ASN A 164 -17.06 2.45 -0.47
C ASN A 164 -17.01 1.05 0.12
N VAL A 165 -16.19 0.87 1.16
CA VAL A 165 -16.07 -0.41 1.86
C VAL A 165 -16.38 -0.20 3.32
N VAL A 166 -17.38 -0.94 3.79
CA VAL A 166 -17.84 -0.87 5.18
C VAL A 166 -17.91 -2.27 5.78
N ASN A 167 -17.81 -2.31 7.10
CA ASN A 167 -18.23 -3.47 7.88
C ASN A 167 -19.74 -3.67 7.64
N GLY A 168 -20.13 -4.84 7.13
CA GLY A 168 -21.51 -5.16 6.77
C GLY A 168 -22.47 -5.18 7.97
N MET A 169 -21.95 -5.45 9.18
CA MET A 169 -22.73 -5.52 10.41
C MET A 169 -22.91 -4.15 11.08
N THR A 170 -21.88 -3.31 11.06
CA THR A 170 -21.87 -2.03 11.80
C THR A 170 -22.00 -0.80 10.90
N ASN A 171 -21.92 -0.97 9.58
CA ASN A 171 -21.79 0.10 8.58
C ASN A 171 -20.60 1.05 8.81
N GLN A 172 -19.63 0.68 9.65
CA GLN A 172 -18.42 1.46 9.85
C GLN A 172 -17.51 1.34 8.63
N SER A 173 -17.00 2.47 8.14
CA SER A 173 -16.04 2.51 7.05
C SER A 173 -14.75 1.80 7.44
N LEU A 174 -14.24 0.95 6.55
CA LEU A 174 -13.00 0.18 6.78
C LEU A 174 -11.72 0.94 6.43
N GLY A 175 -11.82 2.10 5.78
CA GLY A 175 -10.67 2.91 5.42
C GLY A 175 -10.79 3.54 4.04
N TYR A 176 -9.65 4.02 3.54
CA TYR A 176 -9.56 4.61 2.21
C TYR A 176 -9.32 3.52 1.15
N SER A 177 -10.04 3.60 0.03
CA SER A 177 -9.90 2.69 -1.09
C SER A 177 -9.16 3.34 -2.26
N GLY A 178 -8.03 2.75 -2.66
CA GLY A 178 -7.39 3.01 -3.94
C GLY A 178 -7.89 2.03 -5.01
N ILE A 179 -8.02 2.49 -6.25
CA ILE A 179 -8.54 1.69 -7.37
C ILE A 179 -7.54 1.70 -8.52
N SER A 180 -7.37 0.55 -9.16
CA SER A 180 -6.62 0.42 -10.40
C SER A 180 -7.28 -0.61 -11.33
N SER A 181 -7.07 -0.50 -12.64
CA SER A 181 -7.78 -1.34 -13.59
C SER A 181 -7.10 -1.45 -14.95
N LEU A 182 -7.42 -2.52 -15.67
CA LEU A 182 -7.06 -2.71 -17.08
C LEU A 182 -8.21 -3.29 -17.89
N TYR A 183 -8.18 -3.04 -19.20
CA TYR A 183 -9.09 -3.65 -20.17
C TYR A 183 -8.61 -5.02 -20.61
N THR A 184 -9.56 -5.87 -20.93
CA THR A 184 -9.32 -7.30 -21.23
C THR A 184 -9.21 -7.54 -22.74
N PRO A 185 -8.77 -8.73 -23.19
CA PRO A 185 -8.78 -9.08 -24.61
C PRO A 185 -10.16 -9.00 -25.27
N ASN A 186 -11.26 -9.10 -24.50
CA ASN A 186 -12.63 -8.90 -25.00
C ASN A 186 -13.01 -7.41 -25.13
N GLY A 187 -12.01 -6.54 -25.23
CA GLY A 187 -12.16 -5.14 -25.59
C GLY A 187 -12.62 -4.23 -24.45
N LYS A 188 -13.18 -3.10 -24.88
CA LYS A 188 -13.57 -1.92 -24.10
C LYS A 188 -14.82 -2.10 -23.22
N TYR A 189 -15.44 -3.28 -23.29
CA TYR A 189 -16.71 -3.62 -22.63
C TYR A 189 -16.53 -4.44 -21.36
N THR A 190 -15.34 -5.00 -21.15
CA THR A 190 -14.98 -5.74 -19.95
C THR A 190 -13.71 -5.10 -19.38
N LEU A 191 -13.71 -4.90 -18.07
CA LEU A 191 -12.60 -4.35 -17.32
C LEU A 191 -12.31 -5.28 -16.14
N TYR A 192 -11.05 -5.69 -15.99
CA TYR A 192 -10.56 -6.34 -14.78
C TYR A 192 -9.93 -5.27 -13.90
N GLY A 193 -10.39 -5.19 -12.67
CA GLY A 193 -9.96 -4.17 -11.73
C GLY A 193 -9.55 -4.73 -10.38
N ARG A 194 -8.85 -3.87 -9.66
CA ARG A 194 -8.40 -4.08 -8.30
C ARG A 194 -8.83 -2.89 -7.47
N SER A 195 -9.44 -3.16 -6.33
CA SER A 195 -9.64 -2.18 -5.27
C SER A 195 -8.78 -2.58 -4.07
N THR A 196 -8.18 -1.60 -3.40
CA THR A 196 -7.32 -1.81 -2.23
C THR A 196 -7.76 -0.90 -1.13
N VAL A 197 -8.10 -1.46 0.03
CA VAL A 197 -8.47 -0.71 1.23
C VAL A 197 -7.33 -0.80 2.22
N GLU A 198 -6.72 0.33 2.57
CA GLU A 198 -5.83 0.39 3.73
C GLU A 198 -6.68 0.50 5.00
N MET A 199 -6.46 -0.41 5.95
CA MET A 199 -7.21 -0.51 7.19
C MET A 199 -6.38 -0.07 8.41
N ASP A 200 -7.07 0.31 9.48
CA ASP A 200 -6.44 0.54 10.79
C ASP A 200 -6.17 -0.82 11.45
N GLY A 201 -4.90 -1.22 11.50
CA GLY A 201 -4.45 -2.48 12.13
C GLY A 201 -4.80 -2.65 13.61
N ASN A 202 -5.40 -1.64 14.26
CA ASN A 202 -5.96 -1.78 15.61
C ASN A 202 -7.43 -2.22 15.64
N THR A 203 -8.08 -2.27 14.49
CA THR A 203 -9.48 -2.70 14.35
C THR A 203 -9.48 -4.16 13.87
N PRO A 204 -10.21 -5.06 14.54
CA PRO A 204 -10.36 -6.43 14.05
C PRO A 204 -10.95 -6.45 12.63
N LEU A 205 -10.53 -7.44 11.84
CA LEU A 205 -11.16 -7.73 10.56
C LEU A 205 -12.67 -7.96 10.77
N PRO A 206 -13.53 -7.38 9.91
CA PRO A 206 -14.96 -7.59 10.01
C PRO A 206 -15.34 -8.99 9.51
N ASP A 207 -16.32 -9.62 10.16
CA ASP A 207 -16.86 -10.92 9.73
C ASP A 207 -17.61 -10.82 8.40
N GLN A 208 -18.21 -9.66 8.12
CA GLN A 208 -18.90 -9.38 6.88
C GLN A 208 -18.45 -8.03 6.31
N VAL A 209 -18.28 -7.98 5.01
CA VAL A 209 -17.90 -6.78 4.27
C VAL A 209 -18.97 -6.43 3.26
N LYS A 210 -19.12 -5.13 3.03
CA LYS A 210 -20.06 -4.59 2.06
C LYS A 210 -19.37 -3.54 1.22
N PHE A 211 -19.47 -3.74 -0.09
CA PHE A 211 -18.90 -2.87 -1.10
C PHE A 211 -20.01 -2.19 -1.86
N ASP A 212 -19.87 -0.89 -2.09
CA ASP A 212 -20.70 -0.16 -3.05
C ASP A 212 -19.84 0.30 -4.22
N PHE A 213 -20.13 -0.25 -5.40
CA PHE A 213 -19.45 0.06 -6.64
C PHE A 213 -20.33 0.89 -7.57
N ARG A 214 -19.68 1.75 -8.36
CA ARG A 214 -20.31 2.42 -9.50
C ARG A 214 -19.42 2.24 -10.72
N ILE A 215 -20.01 1.84 -11.83
CA ILE A 215 -19.32 1.78 -13.13
C ILE A 215 -19.62 3.06 -13.88
N SER A 216 -18.57 3.72 -14.39
CA SER A 216 -18.69 4.80 -15.35
C SER A 216 -18.41 4.28 -16.75
N SER A 217 -19.14 4.80 -17.72
CA SER A 217 -19.02 4.39 -19.12
C SER A 217 -19.27 5.58 -20.03
N VAL A 218 -18.90 5.41 -21.29
CA VAL A 218 -19.12 6.39 -22.36
C VAL A 218 -19.64 5.67 -23.61
N VAL A 219 -20.24 6.41 -24.54
CA VAL A 219 -20.55 5.83 -25.85
C VAL A 219 -19.25 5.30 -26.50
N PRO A 220 -19.27 4.11 -27.14
CA PRO A 220 -18.07 3.48 -27.69
C PRO A 220 -17.26 4.42 -28.61
N ASP A 221 -15.95 4.25 -28.60
CA ASP A 221 -14.96 4.96 -29.45
C ASP A 221 -14.73 6.44 -29.14
N LEU A 222 -15.37 6.96 -28.09
CA LEU A 222 -15.02 8.27 -27.54
C LEU A 222 -13.66 8.26 -26.82
N LEU A 223 -13.24 7.14 -26.24
CA LEU A 223 -11.97 7.06 -25.49
C LEU A 223 -10.70 7.10 -26.37
N ALA A 224 -10.83 6.82 -27.68
CA ALA A 224 -9.71 6.85 -28.62
C ALA A 224 -9.31 8.28 -29.03
N ASP A 225 -10.18 9.28 -28.81
CA ASP A 225 -9.97 10.68 -29.18
C ASP A 225 -10.12 11.58 -27.95
N THR A 226 -9.02 11.74 -27.20
CA THR A 226 -8.95 12.52 -25.95
C THR A 226 -9.39 13.99 -26.11
N ASN A 227 -9.41 14.52 -27.34
CA ASN A 227 -9.90 15.87 -27.64
C ASN A 227 -11.43 15.92 -27.79
N LYS A 228 -12.09 14.82 -28.14
CA LYS A 228 -13.57 14.71 -28.17
C LYS A 228 -14.17 14.47 -26.80
N VAL A 229 -13.48 13.71 -25.92
CA VAL A 229 -13.90 13.47 -24.53
C VAL A 229 -14.11 14.77 -23.74
N LYS A 230 -13.33 15.82 -24.04
CA LYS A 230 -13.44 17.13 -23.38
C LYS A 230 -14.63 17.99 -23.85
N LYS A 231 -15.27 17.66 -24.97
CA LYS A 231 -16.30 18.52 -25.59
C LYS A 231 -17.72 17.98 -25.53
N ASP A 232 -17.92 16.70 -25.21
CA ASP A 232 -19.26 16.09 -25.19
C ASP A 232 -19.43 15.19 -23.93
N PRO A 233 -20.24 15.59 -22.93
CA PRO A 233 -20.32 14.92 -21.63
C PRO A 233 -21.23 13.69 -21.67
N LYS A 234 -20.91 12.69 -22.51
CA LYS A 234 -21.69 11.44 -22.60
C LYS A 234 -21.23 10.38 -21.60
N TYR A 235 -20.91 10.80 -20.38
CA TYR A 235 -20.66 9.85 -19.29
C TYR A 235 -21.99 9.31 -18.78
N GLN A 236 -22.08 8.00 -18.69
CA GLN A 236 -23.15 7.33 -17.97
C GLN A 236 -22.57 6.65 -16.74
N PHE A 237 -23.38 6.62 -15.69
CA PHE A 237 -23.03 5.92 -14.45
C PHE A 237 -24.08 4.88 -14.17
N SER A 238 -23.64 3.71 -13.71
CA SER A 238 -24.55 2.77 -13.08
C SER A 238 -25.19 3.39 -11.85
N LYS A 239 -26.37 2.88 -11.46
CA LYS A 239 -26.80 3.02 -10.07
C LYS A 239 -25.78 2.33 -9.13
N PRO A 240 -25.70 2.73 -7.85
CA PRO A 240 -24.95 2.00 -6.83
C PRO A 240 -25.19 0.49 -6.90
N MET A 241 -24.11 -0.28 -6.88
CA MET A 241 -24.12 -1.74 -6.99
C MET A 241 -23.49 -2.31 -5.73
N GLU A 242 -24.36 -2.74 -4.81
CA GLU A 242 -23.95 -3.25 -3.52
C GLU A 242 -23.61 -4.74 -3.60
N VAL A 243 -22.42 -5.12 -3.14
CA VAL A 243 -22.00 -6.52 -2.99
C VAL A 243 -21.58 -6.76 -1.56
N SER A 244 -22.23 -7.70 -0.89
CA SER A 244 -21.88 -8.15 0.46
C SER A 244 -21.51 -9.63 0.47
N PHE A 245 -20.58 -9.98 1.37
CA PHE A 245 -20.17 -11.36 1.60
C PHE A 245 -19.45 -11.47 2.95
N ASP A 246 -19.47 -12.68 3.50
CA ASP A 246 -18.74 -13.00 4.72
C ASP A 246 -17.25 -13.21 4.39
N LEU A 247 -16.39 -12.65 5.23
CA LEU A 247 -14.95 -12.73 5.09
C LEU A 247 -14.43 -14.04 5.71
N ASP A 248 -13.62 -14.78 4.96
CA ASP A 248 -13.08 -16.06 5.42
C ASP A 248 -12.21 -15.87 6.69
N PRO A 249 -12.50 -16.56 7.81
CA PRO A 249 -11.76 -16.39 9.05
C PRO A 249 -10.27 -16.74 8.93
N LYS A 250 -9.85 -17.45 7.88
CA LYS A 250 -8.43 -17.73 7.61
C LYS A 250 -7.58 -16.46 7.52
N PHE A 251 -8.17 -15.32 7.14
CA PHE A 251 -7.45 -14.05 7.04
C PHE A 251 -7.01 -13.49 8.40
N SER A 252 -7.57 -14.01 9.50
CA SER A 252 -7.14 -13.66 10.86
C SER A 252 -6.06 -14.60 11.41
N VAL A 253 -5.70 -15.66 10.68
CA VAL A 253 -4.77 -16.70 11.16
C VAL A 253 -3.31 -16.22 11.09
N PRO A 254 -2.76 -15.78 9.95
CA PRO A 254 -1.41 -15.21 9.94
C PRO A 254 -1.39 -13.90 10.73
N LYS A 255 -0.39 -13.72 11.58
CA LYS A 255 -0.23 -12.53 12.41
C LYS A 255 0.83 -11.61 11.84
N THR A 256 0.64 -10.31 12.03
CA THR A 256 1.68 -9.32 11.74
C THR A 256 2.87 -9.51 12.67
N GLU A 257 4.06 -9.63 12.10
CA GLU A 257 5.31 -9.64 12.82
C GLU A 257 5.72 -8.19 13.14
N LYS A 258 5.87 -7.84 14.42
CA LYS A 258 6.41 -6.54 14.84
C LYS A 258 7.87 -6.70 15.24
N ILE A 259 8.75 -6.07 14.48
CA ILE A 259 10.20 -6.16 14.62
C ILE A 259 10.72 -4.83 15.17
N LYS A 260 11.31 -4.84 16.37
CA LYS A 260 12.03 -3.68 16.91
C LYS A 260 13.44 -3.66 16.35
N LEU A 261 13.79 -2.59 15.64
CA LEU A 261 15.07 -2.48 14.93
C LEU A 261 16.04 -1.58 15.69
N ASN A 262 15.59 -0.41 16.11
CA ASN A 262 16.39 0.61 16.79
C ASN A 262 17.74 0.90 16.10
N GLN A 263 17.75 0.96 14.76
CA GLN A 263 18.95 1.23 13.98
C GLN A 263 19.11 2.73 13.75
N LEU A 264 20.14 3.31 14.36
CA LEU A 264 20.47 4.73 14.23
C LEU A 264 21.48 4.94 13.11
N PHE A 265 21.23 5.93 12.26
CA PHE A 265 22.12 6.34 11.18
C PHE A 265 21.99 7.85 10.94
N THR A 266 22.91 8.44 10.17
CA THR A 266 22.94 9.88 9.92
C THR A 266 22.66 10.18 8.45
N ILE A 267 21.76 11.13 8.19
CA ILE A 267 21.46 11.64 6.86
C ILE A 267 21.52 13.16 6.89
N GLY A 268 22.44 13.76 6.13
CA GLY A 268 22.54 15.21 5.97
C GLY A 268 22.95 15.91 7.27
N GLY A 269 23.69 15.22 8.14
CA GLY A 269 24.03 15.70 9.48
C GLY A 269 22.94 15.46 10.53
N HIS A 270 21.79 14.89 10.15
CA HIS A 270 20.67 14.61 11.05
C HIS A 270 20.62 13.15 11.48
N GLU A 271 20.33 12.91 12.75
CA GLU A 271 20.10 11.55 13.25
C GLU A 271 18.75 11.02 12.78
N VAL A 272 18.74 9.79 12.26
CA VAL A 272 17.53 9.08 11.83
C VAL A 272 17.55 7.68 12.46
N LEU A 273 16.44 7.33 13.10
CA LEU A 273 16.23 6.04 13.73
C LEU A 273 15.20 5.24 12.92
N LEU A 274 15.64 4.13 12.33
CA LEU A 274 14.73 3.07 11.90
C LEU A 274 14.29 2.30 13.14
N SER A 275 13.11 2.67 13.64
CA SER A 275 12.62 2.27 14.96
C SER A 275 12.01 0.87 14.96
N GLU A 276 11.07 0.62 14.06
CA GLU A 276 10.31 -0.62 13.96
C GLU A 276 9.92 -0.93 12.52
N ALA A 277 9.67 -2.22 12.27
CA ALA A 277 9.00 -2.71 11.09
C ALA A 277 7.82 -3.60 11.49
N GLU A 278 6.69 -3.45 10.80
CA GLU A 278 5.53 -4.33 10.90
C GLU A 278 5.38 -5.08 9.59
N VAL A 279 5.42 -6.41 9.61
CA VAL A 279 5.33 -7.25 8.42
C VAL A 279 4.07 -8.09 8.52
N SER A 280 3.06 -7.79 7.69
CA SER A 280 1.81 -8.54 7.60
C SER A 280 1.71 -9.26 6.24
N PRO A 281 0.76 -10.19 6.06
CA PRO A 281 0.60 -10.91 4.79
C PRO A 281 0.52 -10.02 3.55
N LEU A 282 -0.15 -8.87 3.66
CA LEU A 282 -0.45 -7.98 2.52
C LEU A 282 0.30 -6.64 2.55
N MET A 283 0.99 -6.30 3.64
CA MET A 283 1.72 -5.04 3.75
C MET A 283 2.93 -5.13 4.67
N THR A 284 4.01 -4.43 4.32
CA THR A 284 5.11 -4.15 5.23
C THR A 284 5.13 -2.67 5.56
N ARG A 285 5.22 -2.28 6.82
CA ARG A 285 5.40 -0.88 7.26
C ARG A 285 6.74 -0.73 7.96
N VAL A 286 7.44 0.36 7.69
CA VAL A 286 8.66 0.75 8.40
C VAL A 286 8.50 2.15 8.96
N ARG A 287 9.00 2.38 10.17
CA ARG A 287 8.89 3.67 10.86
C ARG A 287 10.24 4.30 11.11
N PHE A 288 10.39 5.51 10.60
CA PHE A 288 11.52 6.38 10.87
C PHE A 288 11.14 7.44 11.89
N ILE A 289 12.05 7.69 12.83
CA ILE A 289 12.02 8.81 13.76
C ILE A 289 13.21 9.69 13.44
N TYR A 290 12.99 10.99 13.26
CA TYR A 290 14.04 11.96 12.96
C TYR A 290 14.43 12.71 14.21
N GLU A 291 15.73 12.85 14.44
CA GLU A 291 16.29 13.50 15.62
C GLU A 291 15.64 12.98 16.91
N PRO A 292 15.70 11.66 17.21
CA PRO A 292 14.87 11.00 18.22
C PRO A 292 15.01 11.57 19.65
N ASN A 293 16.04 12.39 19.89
CA ASN A 293 16.35 13.01 21.17
C ASN A 293 16.08 14.53 21.19
N GLN A 294 15.55 15.10 20.11
CA GLN A 294 15.37 16.54 19.96
C GLN A 294 14.00 16.87 19.35
N LYS A 295 13.54 18.11 19.54
CA LYS A 295 12.40 18.60 18.77
C LYS A 295 12.87 18.98 17.38
N ILE A 296 12.31 18.32 16.37
CA ILE A 296 12.58 18.65 14.98
C ILE A 296 11.64 19.76 14.51
N ASP A 297 12.18 20.78 13.84
CA ASP A 297 11.38 21.78 13.16
C ASP A 297 10.91 21.28 11.78
N TYR A 298 9.88 21.93 11.24
CA TYR A 298 9.26 21.50 9.98
C TYR A 298 10.22 21.54 8.78
N LYS A 299 11.12 22.53 8.70
CA LYS A 299 12.04 22.68 7.57
C LYS A 299 13.06 21.56 7.57
N THR A 300 13.64 21.27 8.74
CA THR A 300 14.57 20.16 8.93
C THR A 300 13.90 18.82 8.63
N LYS A 301 12.65 18.65 9.07
CA LYS A 301 11.88 17.44 8.77
C LYS A 301 11.69 17.22 7.27
N LEU A 302 11.36 18.27 6.51
CA LEU A 302 11.22 18.17 5.06
C LEU A 302 12.55 17.80 4.40
N SER A 303 13.65 18.46 4.75
CA SER A 303 14.96 18.16 4.16
C SER A 303 15.44 16.74 4.45
N VAL A 304 15.17 16.23 5.67
CA VAL A 304 15.49 14.85 6.03
C VAL A 304 14.57 13.88 5.26
N SER A 305 13.28 14.19 5.11
CA SER A 305 12.32 13.32 4.40
C SER A 305 12.61 13.18 2.90
N ASP A 306 13.07 14.25 2.25
CA ASP A 306 13.43 14.23 0.83
C ASP A 306 14.57 13.23 0.55
N VAL A 307 15.44 13.01 1.54
CA VAL A 307 16.54 12.05 1.45
C VAL A 307 16.14 10.68 1.98
N VAL A 308 15.41 10.61 3.10
CA VAL A 308 14.87 9.37 3.68
C VAL A 308 13.61 8.97 2.93
N ASN A 309 13.78 8.73 1.63
CA ASN A 309 12.75 8.18 0.77
C ASN A 309 13.17 6.77 0.34
N PRO A 310 12.61 5.73 0.98
CA PRO A 310 12.95 4.36 0.65
C PRO A 310 12.48 3.98 -0.76
N ILE A 311 13.29 3.18 -1.44
CA ILE A 311 13.03 2.77 -2.83
C ILE A 311 12.19 1.48 -2.84
N GLU A 312 12.70 0.46 -2.16
CA GLU A 312 12.15 -0.89 -2.15
C GLU A 312 12.63 -1.63 -0.90
N ILE A 313 11.94 -2.71 -0.55
CA ILE A 313 12.49 -3.76 0.31
C ILE A 313 12.84 -4.95 -0.58
N VAL A 314 14.06 -5.48 -0.47
CA VAL A 314 14.44 -6.74 -1.08
C VAL A 314 14.20 -7.86 -0.07
N SER A 315 13.25 -8.73 -0.40
CA SER A 315 12.92 -9.93 0.35
C SER A 315 13.69 -11.11 -0.21
N THR A 316 14.26 -11.95 0.65
CA THR A 316 14.91 -13.21 0.24
C THR A 316 14.36 -14.37 1.05
N THR A 317 13.85 -15.38 0.36
CA THR A 317 13.31 -16.63 0.93
C THR A 317 14.43 -17.63 1.22
N LYS A 318 14.10 -18.74 1.89
CA LYS A 318 15.07 -19.76 2.30
C LYS A 318 15.78 -20.45 1.12
N ASP A 319 15.10 -20.60 0.00
CA ASP A 319 15.63 -21.12 -1.26
C ASP A 319 16.42 -20.08 -2.07
N GLY A 320 16.57 -18.86 -1.55
CA GLY A 320 17.37 -17.80 -2.17
C GLY A 320 16.63 -16.98 -3.21
N GLN A 321 15.33 -17.21 -3.42
CA GLN A 321 14.52 -16.38 -4.31
C GLN A 321 14.44 -14.96 -3.77
N LYS A 322 14.68 -13.98 -4.65
CA LYS A 322 14.62 -12.56 -4.32
C LYS A 322 13.36 -11.93 -4.89
N THR A 323 12.64 -11.18 -4.06
CA THR A 323 11.43 -10.44 -4.44
C THR A 323 11.60 -8.97 -4.06
N LYS A 324 11.29 -8.07 -5.00
CA LYS A 324 11.26 -6.64 -4.75
C LYS A 324 9.89 -6.24 -4.23
N LEU A 325 9.86 -5.59 -3.08
CA LEU A 325 8.65 -5.07 -2.47
C LEU A 325 8.62 -3.55 -2.69
N SER A 326 7.79 -3.11 -3.61
CA SER A 326 7.61 -1.70 -3.99
C SER A 326 6.96 -0.90 -2.86
N GLY A 327 7.35 0.36 -2.73
CA GLY A 327 6.64 1.34 -1.91
C GLY A 327 5.20 1.56 -2.38
N VAL A 328 4.27 1.64 -1.44
CA VAL A 328 2.83 1.82 -1.67
C VAL A 328 2.40 3.22 -1.26
N SER A 329 2.78 3.64 -0.06
CA SER A 329 2.39 4.94 0.50
C SER A 329 3.41 5.40 1.56
N GLY A 330 3.40 6.71 1.86
CA GLY A 330 4.23 7.30 2.90
C GLY A 330 3.46 8.41 3.61
N ASN A 331 3.52 8.43 4.94
CA ASN A 331 2.80 9.39 5.76
C ASN A 331 3.71 9.99 6.85
N GLY A 332 3.60 11.30 7.06
CA GLY A 332 4.28 11.98 8.15
C GLY A 332 3.66 11.65 9.51
N THR A 333 4.51 11.36 10.50
CA THR A 333 4.12 11.27 11.91
C THR A 333 4.45 12.58 12.64
N GLU A 334 4.25 12.67 13.95
CA GLU A 334 4.73 13.83 14.71
C GLU A 334 6.27 13.93 14.66
N ASP A 335 6.94 12.78 14.76
CA ASP A 335 8.37 12.62 15.00
C ASP A 335 9.18 12.10 13.80
N GLY A 336 8.54 11.84 12.66
CA GLY A 336 9.21 11.30 11.48
C GLY A 336 8.24 10.90 10.37
N MET A 337 8.43 9.69 9.84
CA MET A 337 7.67 9.13 8.71
C MET A 337 7.38 7.63 8.90
N ILE A 338 6.26 7.18 8.35
CA ILE A 338 5.95 5.76 8.16
C ILE A 338 5.81 5.52 6.66
N TYR A 339 6.50 4.49 6.15
CA TYR A 339 6.38 4.04 4.78
C TYR A 339 5.77 2.65 4.73
N SER A 340 4.82 2.46 3.81
CA SER A 340 4.15 1.20 3.52
C SER A 340 4.70 0.63 2.21
N PHE A 341 4.89 -0.68 2.18
CA PHE A 341 5.35 -1.46 1.03
C PHE A 341 4.42 -2.63 0.79
N SER A 342 4.49 -3.19 -0.41
CA SER A 342 4.00 -4.54 -0.68
C SER A 342 4.64 -5.56 0.27
N SER A 343 4.06 -6.75 0.33
CA SER A 343 4.54 -7.81 1.21
C SER A 343 4.58 -9.13 0.48
N ASN A 344 5.48 -10.01 0.92
CA ASN A 344 5.48 -11.40 0.53
C ASN A 344 5.72 -12.30 1.75
N LEU A 345 5.22 -11.89 2.93
CA LEU A 345 5.39 -12.63 4.18
C LEU A 345 4.96 -14.11 4.05
N LEU A 346 3.93 -14.37 3.25
CA LEU A 346 3.41 -15.71 3.02
C LEU A 346 4.41 -16.64 2.30
N ASP A 347 5.39 -16.08 1.58
CA ASP A 347 6.47 -16.86 0.96
C ASP A 347 7.56 -17.28 1.98
N GLY A 348 7.42 -16.90 3.25
CA GLY A 348 8.36 -17.26 4.32
C GLY A 348 9.75 -16.61 4.17
N PRO A 349 9.85 -15.28 4.01
CA PRO A 349 11.12 -14.61 3.82
C PRO A 349 12.05 -14.76 5.05
N GLN A 350 13.30 -15.09 4.78
CA GLN A 350 14.37 -15.22 5.79
C GLN A 350 15.10 -13.90 6.02
N SER A 351 15.13 -13.02 5.01
CA SER A 351 15.69 -11.69 5.16
C SER A 351 14.86 -10.63 4.45
N LEU A 352 14.83 -9.44 5.04
CA LEU A 352 14.22 -8.24 4.47
C LEU A 352 15.27 -7.12 4.55
N VAL A 353 15.64 -6.55 3.41
CA VAL A 353 16.63 -5.46 3.33
C VAL A 353 15.97 -4.24 2.73
N LEU A 354 15.86 -3.17 3.51
CA LEU A 354 15.34 -1.88 3.09
C LEU A 354 16.42 -1.10 2.35
N LYS A 355 16.11 -0.64 1.14
CA LYS A 355 17.00 0.20 0.35
C LYS A 355 16.55 1.65 0.39
N LEU A 356 17.44 2.52 0.83
CA LEU A 356 17.23 3.97 0.81
C LEU A 356 18.00 4.60 -0.36
N ARG A 357 17.46 5.70 -0.89
CA ARG A 357 18.23 6.55 -1.82
C ARG A 357 19.48 7.06 -1.12
N GLY A 358 20.55 7.11 -1.91
CA GLY A 358 21.89 7.39 -1.43
C GLY A 358 22.12 8.80 -0.92
N GLU A 359 23.40 9.13 -0.85
CA GLU A 359 23.99 10.23 -0.09
C GLU A 359 23.17 11.55 -0.08
N PRO A 360 22.92 12.13 1.11
CA PRO A 360 22.10 13.33 1.27
C PRO A 360 22.55 14.52 0.41
N GLY A 361 21.60 15.11 -0.32
CA GLY A 361 21.83 16.30 -1.15
C GLY A 361 22.50 16.05 -2.51
N LYS A 362 22.86 14.79 -2.81
CA LYS A 362 23.37 14.42 -4.13
C LYS A 362 22.20 14.17 -5.07
N VAL A 363 22.14 14.95 -6.16
CA VAL A 363 21.27 14.67 -7.31
C VAL A 363 22.04 13.73 -8.22
N TYR A 364 21.45 12.59 -8.56
CA TYR A 364 22.04 11.60 -9.45
C TYR A 364 21.56 11.84 -10.87
N ASP A 365 22.49 11.88 -11.83
CA ASP A 365 22.19 12.07 -13.24
C ASP A 365 21.55 10.81 -13.86
N ASP A 366 21.83 9.63 -13.28
CA ASP A 366 21.21 8.37 -13.65
C ASP A 366 21.04 7.39 -12.47
N TRP A 367 20.19 6.37 -12.69
CA TRP A 367 19.86 5.35 -11.68
C TRP A 367 21.03 4.42 -11.33
N GLN A 368 21.97 4.18 -12.25
CA GLN A 368 23.12 3.32 -12.00
C GLN A 368 24.12 3.98 -11.03
N GLU A 369 24.23 5.30 -11.09
CA GLU A 369 24.99 6.06 -10.11
C GLU A 369 24.29 6.06 -8.74
N ALA A 370 22.97 6.26 -8.71
CA ALA A 370 22.20 6.21 -7.47
C ALA A 370 22.30 4.84 -6.76
N GLU A 371 22.33 3.73 -7.50
CA GLU A 371 22.50 2.38 -6.95
C GLU A 371 23.82 2.20 -6.20
N LYS A 372 24.91 2.83 -6.66
CA LYS A 372 26.25 2.72 -6.02
C LYS A 372 26.31 3.36 -4.64
N HIS A 373 25.38 4.26 -4.33
CA HIS A 373 25.35 5.01 -3.08
C HIS A 373 24.18 4.62 -2.17
N MET A 374 23.43 3.55 -2.48
CA MET A 374 22.29 3.13 -1.66
C MET A 374 22.71 2.72 -0.25
N LEU A 375 21.94 3.17 0.74
CA LEU A 375 22.04 2.66 2.10
C LEU A 375 21.14 1.43 2.22
N GLU A 376 21.70 0.31 2.68
CA GLU A 376 20.96 -0.92 2.94
C GLU A 376 20.79 -1.14 4.44
N LEU A 377 19.54 -1.20 4.90
CA LEU A 377 19.19 -1.42 6.30
C LEU A 377 18.51 -2.78 6.44
N ARG A 378 19.05 -3.65 7.28
CA ARG A 378 18.50 -5.00 7.47
C ARG A 378 17.32 -4.96 8.45
N ILE A 379 16.15 -5.42 8.00
CA ILE A 379 14.95 -5.57 8.83
C ILE A 379 14.89 -6.97 9.45
N LYS A 380 15.16 -8.02 8.67
CA LYS A 380 15.12 -9.44 9.08
C LYS A 380 16.36 -10.16 8.55
#